data_AF-A0A7C7U5L7-F1
#
_entry.id   AF-A0A7C7U5L7-F1
#
_cell.length_a   1.000
_cell.length_b   1.000
_cell.length_c   1.000
_cell.angle_alpha   90.00
_cell.angle_beta   90.00
_cell.angle_gamma   90.00
#
_symmetry.space_group_name_H-M   'P 1'
#
loop_
_entity.id
_entity.type
_entity.pdbx_description
1 polymer ?
#
loop_
_entity_poly.entity_id
_entity_poly.type
_entity_poly.pdbx_seq_one_letter_code
_entity_poly.pdbx_strand_id
1 'polypeptide(L)'
;TREALRARGATLFAANECGNCHVAGLAAPGVAVKKLEDLTDRYTLENLENYFLAPQPPMPTFELTELDRRALAVYLLAERGRE
;
A
#
# COMPACT_ATOMS: atom_id res chain seq x y z
N THR A 1 -12.86 -12.44 6.24
CA THR A 1 -11.73 -12.99 7.03
C THR A 1 -10.47 -12.17 6.78
N ARG A 2 -9.41 -12.33 7.58
CA ARG A 2 -8.12 -11.62 7.33
C ARG A 2 -7.52 -11.98 5.97
N GLU A 3 -7.62 -13.25 5.57
CA GLU A 3 -7.16 -13.73 4.27
C GLU A 3 -7.90 -13.06 3.10
N ALA A 4 -9.23 -12.94 3.18
CA ALA A 4 -10.02 -12.24 2.17
C ALA A 4 -9.62 -10.76 2.04
N LEU A 5 -9.31 -10.09 3.16
CA LEU A 5 -8.80 -8.72 3.14
C LEU A 5 -7.43 -8.63 2.48
N ARG A 6 -6.51 -9.58 2.75
CA ARG A 6 -5.20 -9.63 2.10
C ARG A 6 -5.32 -9.83 0.59
N ALA A 7 -6.17 -10.75 0.15
CA ALA A 7 -6.40 -11.00 -1.27
C ALA A 7 -6.98 -9.76 -1.97
N ARG A 8 -7.98 -9.11 -1.36
CA ARG A 8 -8.52 -7.84 -1.87
C ARG A 8 -7.46 -6.74 -1.92
N GLY A 9 -6.63 -6.61 -0.89
CA GLY A 9 -5.55 -5.63 -0.83
C GLY A 9 -4.49 -5.86 -1.91
N ALA A 10 -4.16 -7.11 -2.22
CA ALA A 10 -3.27 -7.45 -3.33
C ALA A 10 -3.85 -6.99 -4.68
N THR A 11 -5.14 -7.25 -4.92
CA THR A 11 -5.84 -6.77 -6.11
C THR A 11 -5.83 -5.25 -6.21
N LEU A 12 -6.11 -4.55 -5.10
CA LEU A 12 -6.09 -3.08 -5.07
C LEU A 12 -4.70 -2.52 -5.35
N PHE A 13 -3.64 -3.14 -4.79
CA PHE A 13 -2.26 -2.72 -5.02
C PHE A 13 -1.88 -2.81 -6.51
N ALA A 14 -2.29 -3.89 -7.18
CA ALA A 14 -2.05 -4.08 -8.61
C ALA A 14 -2.89 -3.12 -9.46
N ALA A 15 -4.20 -3.01 -9.18
CA ALA A 15 -5.13 -2.21 -9.97
C ALA A 15 -4.85 -0.70 -9.90
N ASN A 16 -4.29 -0.22 -8.79
CA ASN A 16 -3.88 1.17 -8.60
C ASN A 16 -2.39 1.40 -8.96
N GLU A 17 -1.76 0.42 -9.61
CA GLU A 17 -0.38 0.50 -10.10
C GLU A 17 0.64 0.92 -9.03
N CYS A 18 0.42 0.54 -7.77
CA CYS A 18 1.28 0.94 -6.65
C CYS A 18 2.74 0.48 -6.86
N GLY A 19 2.92 -0.59 -7.65
CA GLY A 19 4.23 -1.10 -8.07
C GLY A 19 5.10 -0.09 -8.84
N ASN A 20 4.49 0.84 -9.58
CA ASN A 20 5.20 1.82 -10.41
C ASN A 20 6.10 2.78 -9.60
N CYS A 21 5.85 2.91 -8.30
CA CYS A 21 6.67 3.70 -7.38
C CYS A 21 7.35 2.85 -6.30
N HIS A 22 6.76 1.71 -5.93
CA HIS A 22 7.16 0.97 -4.74
C HIS A 22 7.90 -0.35 -5.01
N VAL A 23 7.95 -0.83 -6.26
CA VAL A 23 8.57 -2.11 -6.62
C VAL A 23 9.66 -1.90 -7.66
N ALA A 24 10.90 -2.24 -7.33
CA ALA A 24 12.06 -1.93 -8.17
C ALA A 24 11.99 -2.48 -9.61
N GLY A 25 11.43 -3.67 -9.79
CA GLY A 25 11.25 -4.28 -11.12
C GLY A 25 10.04 -3.78 -11.92
N LEU A 26 9.18 -2.95 -11.31
CA LEU A 26 7.96 -2.40 -11.94
C LEU A 26 8.00 -0.88 -12.02
N ALA A 27 9.05 -0.23 -11.51
CA ALA A 27 9.08 1.21 -11.39
C ALA A 27 9.09 1.89 -12.77
N ALA A 28 8.29 2.94 -12.91
CA ALA A 28 8.19 3.68 -14.16
C ALA A 28 9.51 4.43 -14.47
N PRO A 29 9.86 4.65 -15.75
CA PRO A 29 11.07 5.38 -16.12
C PRO A 29 11.14 6.75 -15.45
N GLY A 30 12.27 7.03 -14.79
CA GLY A 30 12.50 8.29 -14.08
C GLY A 30 11.89 8.37 -12.66
N VAL A 31 11.20 7.33 -12.20
CA VAL A 31 10.69 7.26 -10.81
C VAL A 31 11.73 6.63 -9.89
N ALA A 32 12.09 7.34 -8.83
CA ALA A 32 12.90 6.79 -7.75
C ALA A 32 12.05 5.83 -6.89
N VAL A 33 12.50 4.58 -6.77
CA VAL A 33 11.76 3.55 -6.03
C VAL A 33 11.73 3.89 -4.55
N LYS A 34 10.52 4.07 -4.00
CA LYS A 34 10.32 4.16 -2.56
C LYS A 34 9.92 2.78 -2.04
N LYS A 35 10.88 1.98 -1.59
CA LYS A 35 10.61 0.67 -1.02
C LYS A 35 9.65 0.78 0.18
N LEU A 36 8.76 -0.19 0.29
CA LEU A 36 7.83 -0.32 1.40
C LEU A 36 8.39 -1.21 2.51
N GLU A 37 9.68 -1.14 2.82
CA GLU A 37 10.30 -1.96 3.87
C GLU A 37 9.94 -1.46 5.27
N ASP A 38 9.84 -2.37 6.24
CA ASP A 38 9.62 -2.09 7.67
C ASP A 38 8.36 -1.25 7.95
N LEU A 39 7.27 -1.52 7.24
CA LEU A 39 6.04 -0.75 7.43
C LEU A 39 5.46 -0.91 8.85
N THR A 40 5.65 -2.06 9.50
CA THR A 40 5.17 -2.31 10.85
C THR A 40 5.83 -1.47 11.93
N ASP A 41 7.03 -0.94 11.65
CA ASP A 41 7.75 -0.06 12.59
C ASP A 41 7.20 1.36 12.56
N ARG A 42 6.57 1.74 11.46
CA ARG A 42 6.08 3.10 11.19
C ARG A 42 4.56 3.20 11.24
N TYR A 43 3.88 2.10 10.97
CA TYR A 43 2.43 2.08 10.76
C TYR A 43 1.73 0.98 11.55
N THR A 44 0.63 1.36 12.17
CA THR A 44 -0.44 0.47 12.61
C THR A 44 -1.43 0.25 11.46
N LEU A 45 -2.36 -0.68 11.62
CA LEU A 45 -3.45 -0.86 10.66
C LEU A 45 -4.24 0.45 10.48
N GLU A 46 -4.65 1.06 11.59
CA GLU A 46 -5.48 2.27 11.60
C GLU A 46 -4.77 3.48 10.97
N ASN A 47 -3.50 3.72 11.33
CA ASN A 47 -2.82 4.90 10.80
C ASN A 47 -2.45 4.74 9.31
N LEU A 48 -2.26 3.51 8.82
CA LEU A 48 -2.06 3.24 7.39
C LEU A 48 -3.36 3.37 6.60
N GLU A 49 -4.49 2.93 7.17
CA GLU A 49 -5.82 3.19 6.59
C GLU A 49 -6.06 4.69 6.43
N ASN A 50 -5.73 5.48 7.46
CA ASN A 50 -5.88 6.94 7.42
C ASN A 50 -4.90 7.61 6.47
N TYR A 51 -3.67 7.09 6.34
CA TYR A 51 -2.67 7.63 5.42
C TYR A 51 -3.18 7.66 3.97
N PHE A 52 -3.98 6.68 3.54
CA PHE A 52 -4.52 6.65 2.18
C PHE A 52 -5.55 7.74 1.86
N LEU A 53 -6.11 8.42 2.88
CA LEU A 53 -7.02 9.55 2.66
C LEU A 53 -6.29 10.79 2.12
N ALA A 54 -5.04 10.97 2.54
CA ALA A 54 -4.21 12.11 2.18
C ALA A 54 -2.72 11.70 2.18
N PRO A 55 -2.30 10.89 1.18
CA PRO A 55 -0.91 10.44 1.11
C PRO A 55 0.03 11.62 0.81
N GLN A 56 1.28 11.50 1.25
CA GLN A 56 2.27 12.56 1.01
C GLN A 56 2.65 12.61 -0.48
N PRO A 57 2.67 13.80 -1.11
CA PRO A 57 3.16 13.96 -2.48
C PRO A 57 4.59 13.41 -2.64
N PRO A 58 4.95 12.80 -3.78
CA PRO A 58 4.23 12.78 -5.06
C PRO A 58 3.20 11.64 -5.22
N MET A 59 2.86 10.92 -4.14
CA MET A 59 1.88 9.84 -4.21
C MET A 59 0.48 10.40 -4.52
N PRO A 60 -0.27 9.84 -5.50
CA PRO A 60 -1.60 10.32 -5.82
C PRO A 60 -2.61 9.94 -4.75
N THR A 61 -3.71 10.70 -4.68
CA THR A 61 -4.90 10.34 -3.91
C THR A 61 -5.69 9.27 -4.66
N PHE A 62 -6.18 8.26 -3.95
CA PHE A 62 -7.00 7.19 -4.53
C PHE A 62 -8.42 7.24 -3.95
N GLU A 63 -9.42 7.05 -4.82
CA GLU A 63 -10.82 6.91 -4.41
C GLU A 63 -11.07 5.52 -3.83
N LEU A 64 -10.65 5.31 -2.58
CA LEU A 64 -10.80 4.04 -1.85
C LEU A 64 -11.91 4.13 -0.82
N THR A 65 -12.81 3.14 -0.81
CA THR A 65 -13.75 2.96 0.30
C THR A 65 -13.02 2.63 1.60
N GLU A 66 -13.67 2.78 2.74
CA GLU A 66 -13.08 2.39 4.04
C GLU A 66 -12.64 0.92 4.05
N LEU A 67 -13.46 0.04 3.48
CA LEU A 67 -13.12 -1.38 3.32
C LEU A 67 -11.87 -1.59 2.45
N ASP A 68 -11.71 -0.80 1.38
CA ASP A 68 -10.56 -0.90 0.49
C ASP A 68 -9.27 -0.41 1.16
N ARG A 69 -9.33 0.70 1.90
CA ARG A 69 -8.19 1.19 2.69
C ARG A 69 -7.76 0.13 3.70
N ARG A 70 -8.71 -0.47 4.41
CA ARG A 70 -8.45 -1.56 5.35
C ARG A 70 -7.84 -2.78 4.67
N ALA A 71 -8.40 -3.22 3.54
CA ALA A 71 -7.86 -4.36 2.79
C ALA A 71 -6.42 -4.10 2.32
N LEU A 72 -6.15 -2.92 1.77
CA LEU A 72 -4.82 -2.52 1.31
C LEU A 72 -3.82 -2.46 2.46
N ALA A 73 -4.19 -1.86 3.60
CA ALA A 73 -3.34 -1.80 4.78
C ALA A 73 -3.03 -3.18 5.35
N VAL A 74 -4.02 -4.08 5.44
CA VAL A 74 -3.82 -5.47 5.88
C VAL A 74 -2.87 -6.24 4.96
N TYR A 75 -2.98 -6.05 3.65
CA TYR A 75 -2.07 -6.65 2.67
C TYR A 75 -0.63 -6.14 2.87
N LEU A 76 -0.44 -4.82 2.90
CA LEU A 76 0.89 -4.20 3.01
C LEU A 76 1.60 -4.56 4.31
N LEU A 77 0.93 -4.46 5.45
CA LEU A 77 1.53 -4.81 6.74
C LEU A 77 1.90 -6.31 6.83
N ALA A 78 1.25 -7.17 6.04
CA ALA A 78 1.56 -8.60 6.04
C ALA A 78 2.68 -8.98 5.05
N GLU A 79 2.76 -8.31 3.90
CA GLU A 79 3.73 -8.62 2.83
C GLU A 79 5.00 -7.78 2.88
N ARG A 80 4.96 -6.67 3.61
CA ARG A 80 6.00 -5.64 3.64
C ARG A 80 6.31 -5.15 5.07
N GLY A 81 5.75 -5.84 6.06
CA GLY A 81 5.98 -5.61 7.49
C GLY A 81 7.02 -6.53 8.12
N ARG A 82 7.94 -7.09 7.33
CA ARG A 82 9.08 -7.85 7.85
C ARG A 82 10.34 -7.50 7.06
N GLU A 83 11.43 -7.44 7.81
CA GLU A 83 12.84 -7.27 7.42
C GLU A 83 13.28 -8.11 6.21
#